data_AF-A0A7C4HH09-F1
#
_entry.id   AF-A0A7C4HH09-F1
#
_cell.length_a   1.000
_cell.length_b   1.000
_cell.length_c   1.000
_cell.angle_alpha   90.00
_cell.angle_beta   90.00
_cell.angle_gamma   90.00
#
_symmetry.space_group_name_H-M   'P 1'
#
loop_
_entity.id
_entity.type
_entity.pdbx_description
1 polymer ?
#
loop_
_entity_poly.entity_id
_entity_poly.type
_entity_poly.pdbx_seq_one_letter_code
_entity_poly.pdbx_strand_id
1 'polypeptide(L)'
;LGMGYRRVGIAFCVEMFREAEILGGVLKRFFEVVPVCCRVGSRPDEEHGTASCNVIAQAEALNAQGTELNVMVGLCVGCDLLFSAHSQAPATTLFVKDKSLANNPVGALYSRYYLDDLMSQPATPKPQGGLS
;
A
#
# COMPACT_ATOMS: atom_id res chain seq x y z
N LEU A 1 17.05 -8.34 17.08
CA LEU A 1 16.18 -7.19 16.77
C LEU A 1 14.75 -7.59 17.12
N GLY A 2 14.28 -7.30 18.33
CA GLY A 2 12.88 -7.49 18.71
C GLY A 2 12.27 -6.12 18.91
N MET A 3 11.56 -5.59 17.91
CA MET A 3 11.04 -4.21 17.92
C MET A 3 9.91 -3.98 18.95
N GLY A 4 9.45 -5.03 19.65
CA GLY A 4 8.58 -4.90 20.83
C GLY A 4 7.12 -4.54 20.55
N TYR A 5 6.71 -4.42 19.28
CA TYR A 5 5.34 -4.09 18.90
C TYR A 5 4.33 -5.13 19.38
N ARG A 6 3.24 -4.64 19.97
CA ARG A 6 2.07 -5.39 20.43
C ARG A 6 0.85 -5.12 19.56
N ARG A 7 0.66 -3.89 19.07
CA ARG A 7 -0.52 -3.49 18.29
C ARG A 7 -0.15 -3.12 16.85
N VAL A 8 -0.66 -3.89 15.90
CA VAL A 8 -0.36 -3.74 14.47
C VAL A 8 -1.61 -3.33 13.70
N GLY A 9 -1.51 -2.24 12.94
CA GLY A 9 -2.54 -1.82 12.01
C GLY A 9 -2.42 -2.53 10.66
N ILE A 10 -3.57 -2.83 10.05
CA ILE A 10 -3.66 -3.27 8.66
C ILE A 10 -4.45 -2.23 7.90
N ALA A 11 -3.79 -1.43 7.08
CA ALA A 11 -4.42 -0.49 6.16
C ALA A 11 -4.63 -1.18 4.81
N PHE A 12 -5.87 -1.43 4.42
CA PHE A 12 -6.15 -2.20 3.21
C PHE A 12 -7.18 -1.55 2.28
N CYS A 13 -7.10 -1.88 0.99
CA CYS A 13 -8.12 -1.50 0.02
C CYS A 13 -9.36 -2.41 0.14
N VAL A 14 -10.56 -1.88 -0.08
CA VAL A 14 -11.82 -2.66 -0.08
C VAL A 14 -11.78 -3.87 -1.02
N GLU A 15 -11.05 -3.78 -2.13
CA GLU A 15 -10.91 -4.86 -3.11
C GLU A 15 -9.95 -5.98 -2.65
N MET A 16 -9.25 -5.78 -1.52
CA MET A 16 -8.32 -6.73 -0.91
C MET A 16 -8.84 -7.26 0.43
N PHE A 17 -10.17 -7.23 0.62
CA PHE A 17 -10.77 -7.63 1.89
C PHE A 17 -10.36 -9.05 2.30
N ARG A 18 -10.37 -9.99 1.34
CA ARG A 18 -10.05 -11.40 1.60
C ARG A 18 -8.58 -11.59 1.98
N GLU A 19 -7.67 -10.93 1.28
CA GLU A 19 -6.23 -10.94 1.56
C GLU A 19 -5.95 -10.32 2.93
N ALA A 20 -6.61 -9.19 3.25
CA ALA A 20 -6.50 -8.54 4.56
C ALA A 20 -7.06 -9.40 5.70
N GLU A 21 -8.16 -10.13 5.47
CA GLU A 21 -8.73 -11.07 6.44
C GLU A 21 -7.77 -12.22 6.74
N ILE A 22 -7.19 -12.82 5.70
CA ILE A 22 -6.19 -13.89 5.84
C ILE A 22 -4.98 -13.37 6.63
N LEU A 23 -4.41 -12.24 6.21
CA LEU A 23 -3.28 -11.62 6.90
C LEU A 23 -3.62 -11.32 8.36
N GLY A 24 -4.78 -10.72 8.62
CA GLY A 24 -5.25 -10.42 9.96
C GLY A 24 -5.38 -11.67 10.83
N GLY A 25 -5.89 -12.77 10.28
CA GLY A 25 -5.95 -14.07 10.97
C GLY A 25 -4.57 -14.61 11.36
N VAL A 26 -3.59 -14.48 10.47
CA VAL A 26 -2.20 -14.87 10.76
C VAL A 26 -1.59 -13.99 11.84
N LEU A 27 -1.72 -12.66 11.73
CA LEU A 27 -1.10 -11.70 12.64
C LEU A 27 -1.73 -11.70 14.04
N LYS A 28 -3.03 -11.99 14.17
CA LYS A 28 -3.74 -12.08 15.46
C LYS A 28 -3.17 -13.14 16.42
N ARG A 29 -2.37 -14.08 15.92
CA ARG A 29 -1.66 -15.07 16.75
C ARG A 29 -0.50 -14.47 17.55
N PHE A 30 -0.04 -13.28 17.16
CA PHE A 30 1.17 -12.65 17.69
C PHE A 30 0.94 -11.21 18.17
N PHE A 31 -0.05 -10.52 17.59
CA PHE A 31 -0.32 -9.10 17.84
C PHE A 31 -1.80 -8.84 18.11
N GLU A 32 -2.09 -7.73 18.76
CA GLU A 32 -3.39 -7.07 18.65
C GLU A 32 -3.50 -6.43 17.27
N VAL A 33 -4.47 -6.85 16.47
CA VAL A 33 -4.57 -6.42 15.05
C VAL A 33 -5.76 -5.49 14.85
N VAL A 34 -5.49 -4.32 14.27
CA VAL A 34 -6.49 -3.30 13.95
C VAL A 34 -6.60 -3.16 12.42
N PRO A 35 -7.58 -3.82 11.76
CA PRO A 35 -7.81 -3.65 10.33
C PRO A 35 -8.65 -2.41 10.07
N VAL A 36 -8.23 -1.57 9.11
CA VAL A 36 -8.98 -0.39 8.66
C VAL A 36 -9.05 -0.39 7.13
N CYS A 37 -10.26 -0.33 6.59
CA CYS A 37 -10.51 -0.28 5.15
C CYS A 37 -10.33 1.15 4.61
N CYS A 38 -9.88 1.28 3.36
CA CYS A 38 -9.70 2.57 2.67
C CYS A 38 -10.99 3.40 2.50
N ARG A 39 -12.16 2.86 2.87
CA ARG A 39 -13.46 3.54 2.83
C ARG A 39 -13.84 4.19 4.17
N VAL A 40 -12.97 4.12 5.18
CA VAL A 40 -13.25 4.76 6.47
C VAL A 40 -13.35 6.28 6.29
N GLY A 41 -14.37 6.89 6.87
CA GLY A 41 -14.60 8.33 6.73
C GLY A 41 -14.99 8.78 5.31
N SER A 42 -15.24 7.85 4.37
CA SER A 42 -15.72 8.19 3.04
C SER A 42 -17.18 8.61 3.09
N ARG A 43 -17.50 9.73 2.42
CA ARG A 43 -18.89 10.11 2.14
C ARG A 43 -19.33 9.49 0.82
N PRO A 44 -20.63 9.21 0.64
CA PRO A 44 -21.16 8.81 -0.66
C PRO A 44 -20.78 9.88 -1.69
N ASP A 45 -20.13 9.46 -2.78
CA ASP A 45 -19.96 10.30 -3.95
C ASP A 45 -21.30 10.31 -4.68
N GLU A 46 -22.01 11.44 -4.64
CA GLU A 46 -23.35 11.58 -5.24
C GLU A 46 -23.33 11.44 -6.77
N GLU A 47 -22.16 11.60 -7.40
CA GLU A 47 -22.02 11.61 -8.85
C GLU A 47 -21.66 10.23 -9.41
N HIS A 48 -20.96 9.39 -8.62
CA HIS A 48 -20.49 8.06 -9.07
C HIS A 48 -20.99 6.89 -8.23
N GLY A 49 -21.74 7.12 -7.14
CA GLY A 49 -22.34 6.07 -6.32
C GLY A 49 -21.34 5.18 -5.55
N THR A 50 -20.03 5.41 -5.71
CA THR A 50 -18.97 4.69 -5.00
C THR A 50 -18.23 5.63 -4.06
N ALA A 51 -18.25 5.33 -2.77
CA ALA A 51 -17.42 6.01 -1.77
C ALA A 51 -15.95 6.04 -2.21
N SER A 52 -15.40 7.24 -2.40
CA SER A 52 -14.00 7.45 -2.76
C SER A 52 -13.06 7.00 -1.61
N CYS A 53 -11.85 6.54 -1.95
CA CYS A 53 -10.86 6.15 -0.95
C CYS A 53 -10.43 7.37 -0.12
N ASN A 54 -10.45 7.26 1.21
CA ASN A 54 -9.93 8.26 2.12
C ASN A 54 -8.77 7.70 2.94
N VAL A 55 -7.57 7.72 2.35
CA VAL A 55 -6.36 7.15 2.98
C VAL A 55 -5.82 7.98 4.13
N ILE A 56 -6.15 9.28 4.19
CA ILE A 56 -5.79 10.12 5.34
C ILE A 56 -6.64 9.71 6.54
N ALA A 57 -7.96 9.59 6.38
CA ALA A 57 -8.83 9.09 7.45
C ALA A 57 -8.47 7.66 7.87
N GLN A 58 -7.96 6.83 6.95
CA GLN A 58 -7.43 5.51 7.28
C GLN A 58 -6.22 5.58 8.21
N ALA A 59 -5.25 6.46 7.92
CA ALA A 59 -4.10 6.68 8.80
C ALA A 59 -4.53 7.26 10.15
N GLU A 60 -5.42 8.26 10.15
CA GLU A 60 -5.96 8.88 11.38
C GLU A 60 -6.70 7.87 12.26
N ALA A 61 -7.48 6.97 11.65
CA ALA A 61 -8.17 5.91 12.38
C ALA A 61 -7.17 4.97 13.08
N LEU A 62 -6.07 4.59 12.41
CA LEU A 62 -5.03 3.76 13.02
C LEU A 62 -4.25 4.52 14.10
N ASN A 63 -3.96 5.80 13.88
CA ASN A 63 -3.35 6.68 14.89
C ASN A 63 -4.23 6.77 16.16
N ALA A 64 -5.53 6.97 15.99
CA ALA A 64 -6.50 7.02 17.10
C ALA A 64 -6.60 5.68 17.85
N GLN A 65 -6.33 4.57 17.17
CA GLN A 65 -6.25 3.23 17.77
C GLN A 65 -4.88 2.92 18.38
N GLY A 66 -3.91 3.85 18.35
CA GLY A 66 -2.61 3.67 18.99
C GLY A 66 -1.82 2.47 18.44
N THR A 67 -1.95 2.18 17.15
CA THR A 67 -1.11 1.17 16.49
C THR A 67 0.36 1.57 16.53
N GLU A 68 1.25 0.61 16.70
CA GLU A 68 2.70 0.85 16.87
C GLU A 68 3.50 0.53 15.58
N LEU A 69 2.87 -0.20 14.66
CA LEU A 69 3.35 -0.50 13.32
C LEU A 69 2.12 -0.63 12.40
N ASN A 70 2.21 -0.09 11.19
CA ASN A 70 1.17 -0.21 10.17
C ASN A 70 1.66 -1.01 8.96
N VAL A 71 0.87 -1.97 8.51
CA VAL A 71 1.10 -2.74 7.29
C VAL A 71 0.08 -2.33 6.25
N MET A 72 0.54 -1.84 5.11
CA MET A 72 -0.30 -1.48 3.96
C MET A 72 -0.48 -2.69 3.04
N VAL A 73 -1.74 -2.95 2.66
CA VAL A 73 -2.17 -4.15 1.93
C VAL A 73 -3.00 -3.74 0.73
N GLY A 74 -2.36 -3.74 -0.44
CA GLY A 74 -2.97 -3.43 -1.72
C GLY A 74 -3.61 -2.04 -1.79
N LEU A 75 -2.94 -1.06 -1.18
CA LEU A 75 -3.18 0.34 -1.51
C LEU A 75 -2.55 0.63 -2.90
N CYS A 76 -3.05 1.66 -3.60
CA CYS A 76 -2.48 2.08 -4.89
C CYS A 76 -1.19 2.88 -4.63
N VAL A 77 -0.18 2.82 -5.51
CA VAL A 77 1.13 3.50 -5.34
C VAL A 77 1.02 4.94 -4.80
N GLY A 78 0.15 5.78 -5.37
CA GLY A 78 -0.03 7.16 -4.90
C GLY A 78 -0.68 7.27 -3.51
N CYS A 79 -1.58 6.35 -3.18
CA CYS A 79 -2.27 6.30 -1.89
C CYS A 79 -1.36 5.82 -0.75
N ASP A 80 -0.42 4.90 -1.01
CA ASP A 80 0.56 4.41 -0.01
C ASP A 80 1.43 5.56 0.52
N LEU A 81 1.86 6.47 -0.38
CA LEU A 81 2.66 7.63 -0.01
C LEU A 81 1.91 8.56 0.92
N LEU A 82 0.64 8.87 0.58
CA LEU A 82 -0.21 9.72 1.41
C LEU A 82 -0.52 9.08 2.77
N PHE A 83 -0.80 7.78 2.80
CA PHE A 83 -0.98 7.05 4.06
C PHE A 83 0.27 7.15 4.94
N SER A 84 1.44 6.84 4.37
CA SER A 84 2.71 6.83 5.08
C SER A 84 3.06 8.21 5.64
N ALA A 85 2.76 9.28 4.89
CA ALA A 85 2.98 10.66 5.34
C ALA A 85 2.10 11.07 6.54
N HIS A 86 0.94 10.43 6.75
CA HIS A 86 0.00 10.76 7.83
C HIS A 86 0.00 9.70 8.96
N SER A 87 0.70 8.58 8.78
CA SER A 87 0.86 7.55 9.81
C SER A 87 1.84 8.03 10.87
N GLN A 88 1.42 8.06 12.14
CA GLN A 88 2.30 8.39 13.26
C GLN A 88 3.22 7.22 13.61
N ALA A 89 2.72 5.99 13.46
CA ALA A 89 3.54 4.79 13.54
C ALA A 89 4.32 4.57 12.24
N PRO A 90 5.49 3.91 12.29
CA PRO A 90 6.15 3.46 11.07
C PRO A 90 5.19 2.58 10.24
N ALA A 91 5.21 2.80 8.93
CA ALA A 91 4.38 2.06 7.98
C ALA A 91 5.27 1.29 7.00
N THR A 92 4.82 0.10 6.60
CA THR A 92 5.48 -0.71 5.58
C THR A 92 4.45 -1.27 4.60
N THR A 93 4.79 -1.32 3.32
CA THR A 93 3.93 -1.91 2.29
C THR A 93 4.25 -3.40 2.17
N LEU A 94 3.25 -4.26 2.38
CA LEU A 94 3.39 -5.69 2.13
C LEU A 94 3.26 -6.03 0.64
N PHE A 95 2.27 -5.42 -0.02
CA PHE A 95 2.12 -5.42 -1.47
C PHE A 95 1.22 -4.27 -1.93
N VAL A 96 1.41 -3.81 -3.16
CA VAL A 96 0.64 -2.74 -3.80
C VAL A 96 -0.45 -3.35 -4.69
N LYS A 97 -1.61 -2.70 -4.82
CA LYS A 97 -2.68 -3.16 -5.71
C LYS A 97 -2.29 -2.95 -7.17
N ASP A 98 -2.46 -4.00 -7.94
CA ASP A 98 -2.28 -4.01 -9.39
C ASP A 98 -3.31 -4.95 -10.01
N LYS A 99 -4.42 -4.40 -10.51
CA LYS A 99 -5.48 -5.21 -11.11
C LYS A 99 -5.03 -5.94 -12.38
N SER A 100 -4.06 -5.37 -13.11
CA SER A 100 -3.57 -5.94 -14.36
C SER A 100 -2.73 -7.19 -14.11
N LEU A 101 -2.01 -7.22 -12.99
CA LEU A 101 -1.08 -8.30 -12.64
C LEU A 101 -1.53 -9.11 -11.42
N ALA A 102 -2.84 -9.24 -11.20
CA ALA A 102 -3.40 -10.01 -10.08
C ALA A 102 -2.78 -9.64 -8.72
N ASN A 103 -2.58 -8.34 -8.49
CA ASN A 103 -1.96 -7.71 -7.31
C ASN A 103 -0.50 -8.10 -7.08
N ASN A 104 0.20 -8.46 -8.15
CA ASN A 104 1.62 -8.82 -8.14
C ASN A 104 2.43 -7.93 -9.11
N PRO A 105 2.61 -6.63 -8.81
CA PRO A 105 3.28 -5.70 -9.72
C PRO A 105 4.75 -6.05 -9.98
N VAL A 106 5.44 -6.73 -9.06
CA VAL A 106 6.83 -7.19 -9.29
C VAL A 106 6.92 -8.18 -10.46
N GLY A 107 5.80 -8.87 -10.77
CA GLY A 107 5.69 -9.73 -11.95
C GLY A 107 5.98 -9.02 -13.26
N ALA A 108 5.70 -7.71 -13.37
CA ALA A 108 6.01 -6.90 -14.55
C ALA A 108 7.51 -6.93 -14.87
N LEU A 109 8.37 -6.91 -13.86
CA LEU A 109 9.82 -6.82 -14.02
C LEU A 109 10.42 -8.05 -14.71
N TYR A 110 9.72 -9.17 -14.68
CA TYR A 110 10.12 -10.43 -15.31
C TYR A 110 9.45 -10.66 -16.66
N SER A 111 8.63 -9.72 -17.13
CA SER A 111 7.96 -9.82 -18.42
C SER A 111 8.96 -9.71 -19.55
N ARG A 112 9.03 -10.75 -20.39
CA ARG A 112 9.86 -10.75 -21.60
C ARG A 112 9.52 -9.59 -22.53
N TYR A 113 8.26 -9.16 -22.60
CA TYR A 113 7.85 -8.00 -23.38
C TYR A 113 8.59 -6.71 -22.94
N TYR A 114 8.64 -6.44 -21.64
CA TYR A 114 9.33 -5.24 -21.13
C TYR A 114 10.85 -5.39 -21.20
N LEU A 115 11.39 -6.59 -20.99
CA LEU A 115 12.82 -6.84 -21.08
C LEU A 115 13.35 -6.72 -22.52
N ASP A 116 12.64 -7.31 -23.49
CA ASP A 116 13.01 -7.23 -24.91
C ASP A 116 12.90 -5.78 -25.42
N ASP A 117 11.88 -5.02 -24.98
CA ASP A 117 11.78 -3.58 -25.28
C ASP A 117 12.97 -2.78 -24.73
N LEU A 118 13.31 -2.96 -23.44
CA LEU A 118 14.46 -2.31 -22.81
C LEU A 118 15.80 -2.65 -23.51
N MET A 119 15.94 -3.89 -23.98
CA MET A 119 17.14 -4.33 -24.71
C MET A 119 17.19 -3.83 -26.16
N SER A 120 16.03 -3.48 -26.74
CA SER A 120 15.91 -2.96 -28.11
C SER A 120 16.06 -1.44 -28.19
N GLN A 121 16.04 -0.74 -27.05
CA GLN A 121 16.25 0.70 -27.00
C GLN A 121 17.72 1.03 -27.32
N PRO A 122 17.99 1.98 -28.24
CA PRO A 122 19.35 2.43 -28.50
C PRO A 122 19.95 2.99 -27.20
N ALA A 123 21.22 2.72 -26.94
CA ALA A 123 21.91 3.18 -25.75
C ALA A 123 21.64 4.68 -25.52
N THR A 124 21.10 5.02 -24.35
CA THR A 124 20.89 6.41 -23.96
C THR A 124 22.23 7.15 -24.08
N PRO A 125 22.27 8.31 -24.77
CA PRO A 125 23.50 9.10 -24.80
C PRO A 125 23.88 9.42 -23.36
N LYS A 126 25.15 9.17 -23.00
CA LYS A 126 25.69 9.54 -21.70
C LYS A 126 25.27 10.99 -21.40
N PRO A 127 24.79 11.31 -20.19
CA PRO A 127 24.52 12.69 -19.83
C PRO A 127 25.80 13.50 -20.10
N GLN A 128 25.74 14.38 -21.09
CA GLN A 128 26.81 15.33 -21.35
C GLN A 128 26.87 16.21 -20.11
N GLY A 129 28.03 16.20 -19.44
CA GLY A 129 28.15 16.72 -18.09
C GLY A 129 27.75 18.20 -17.93
N GLY A 130 27.50 18.59 -16.69
CA GLY A 130 27.51 19.99 -16.30
C GLY A 130 26.56 20.30 -15.17
N LEU A 131 27.07 20.30 -13.94
CA LEU A 131 26.88 21.46 -13.07
C LEU A 131 28.23 21.75 -12.43
N SER A 132 28.83 22.84 -12.92
CA SER A 132 29.80 23.68 -12.22
C SER A 132 29.27 24.11 -10.85
#